data_AF-A0AAD5LWK4-F1
#
_entry.id   AF-A0AAD5LWK4-F1
#
_cell.length_a   1.000
_cell.length_b   1.000
_cell.length_c   1.000
_cell.angle_alpha   90.00
_cell.angle_beta   90.00
_cell.angle_gamma   90.00
#
_symmetry.space_group_name_H-M   'P 1'
#
loop_
_entity.id
_entity.type
_entity.pdbx_description
1 polymer ?
#
loop_
_entity_poly.entity_id
_entity_poly.type
_entity_poly.pdbx_seq_one_letter_code
_entity_poly.pdbx_strand_id
1 'polypeptide(L)'
;MPRAARTEDAESSRDRRLFATIQSTLNEGRLSSSNQNSRTGRPKEKISGTVEELNDLDSVIAQIVDLNIRADRSAMQIKKNIAECGFLSQMTEDDWSAMCKSLICTAINDGEMDFVVDLFIPLMEYDVFCEDIGNIPALLSAILCASWPRHMSKAIDTINPILYTSISIIKGWLLVLEEDNEAQRKADNSSPIQDRKEDDSSPTEQEREDPEVVNRCAHSVCLLCESAQRSLWMKWPELCDEMYSVIKPSITHNQVITGDVKAGLLHTMMMLSAWTRAKVVTMKNAQTQTVRPSTS
;
A
#
# COMPACT_ATOMS: atom_id res chain seq x y z
N MET A 1 57.17 -18.92 50.43
CA MET A 1 55.92 -18.79 51.24
C MET A 1 55.50 -17.33 51.23
N PRO A 2 54.26 -16.93 50.90
CA PRO A 2 53.31 -17.45 49.91
C PRO A 2 52.93 -16.41 48.83
N ARG A 3 52.11 -16.88 47.88
CA ARG A 3 51.65 -16.32 46.60
C ARG A 3 50.27 -15.66 46.82
N ALA A 4 50.00 -14.49 46.22
CA ALA A 4 48.65 -13.89 46.22
C ALA A 4 48.05 -13.95 44.81
N ALA A 5 46.97 -14.72 44.69
CA ALA A 5 46.14 -14.89 43.51
C ALA A 5 45.22 -13.67 43.31
N ARG A 6 44.95 -13.31 42.06
CA ARG A 6 43.84 -12.45 41.64
C ARG A 6 43.09 -13.21 40.55
N THR A 7 41.88 -13.65 40.87
CA THR A 7 40.90 -14.16 39.91
C THR A 7 39.51 -13.69 40.34
N GLU A 8 38.74 -13.27 39.34
CA GLU A 8 37.27 -13.38 39.27
C GLU A 8 36.42 -12.41 40.11
N ASP A 9 36.07 -11.26 39.53
CA ASP A 9 34.99 -10.38 40.02
C ASP A 9 34.12 -9.78 38.89
N ALA A 10 34.10 -10.39 37.70
CA ALA A 10 33.35 -9.88 36.54
C ALA A 10 32.05 -10.64 36.21
N GLU A 11 31.86 -11.88 36.68
CA GLU A 11 30.67 -12.70 36.35
C GLU A 11 29.48 -12.45 37.28
N SER A 12 29.70 -12.00 38.52
CA SER A 12 28.66 -11.76 39.55
C SER A 12 27.63 -10.67 39.18
N SER A 13 27.98 -9.74 38.28
CA SER A 13 27.11 -8.63 37.86
C SER A 13 26.05 -9.05 36.83
N ARG A 14 26.38 -10.04 35.99
CA ARG A 14 25.50 -10.47 34.89
C ARG A 14 24.37 -11.36 35.38
N ASP A 15 24.68 -12.25 36.32
CA ASP A 15 23.70 -13.15 36.93
C ASP A 15 22.72 -12.39 37.83
N ARG A 16 23.17 -11.35 38.55
CA ARG A 16 22.28 -10.49 39.34
C ARG A 16 21.23 -9.76 38.50
N ARG A 17 21.55 -9.40 37.24
CA ARG A 17 20.56 -8.81 36.32
C ARG A 17 19.56 -9.84 35.80
N LEU A 18 20.01 -11.05 35.48
CA LEU A 18 19.12 -12.12 35.01
C LEU A 18 18.12 -12.56 36.09
N PHE A 19 18.56 -12.69 37.35
CA PHE A 19 17.65 -13.04 38.44
C PHE A 19 16.63 -11.93 38.77
N ALA A 20 16.99 -10.65 38.60
CA ALA A 20 16.05 -9.54 38.77
C ALA A 20 14.95 -9.52 37.69
N THR A 21 15.28 -9.90 36.45
CA THR A 21 14.31 -9.97 35.35
C THR A 21 13.33 -11.14 35.50
N ILE A 22 13.78 -12.27 36.05
CA ILE A 22 12.91 -13.44 36.30
C ILE A 22 11.95 -13.17 37.47
N GLN A 23 12.38 -12.47 38.52
CA GLN A 23 11.46 -12.07 39.60
C GLN A 23 10.42 -11.04 39.15
N SER A 24 10.74 -10.20 38.16
CA SER A 24 9.80 -9.23 37.59
C SER A 24 8.69 -9.89 36.76
N THR A 25 8.89 -11.09 36.21
CA THR A 25 7.91 -11.79 35.36
C THR A 25 7.02 -12.76 36.14
N LEU A 26 7.39 -13.12 37.38
CA LEU A 26 6.63 -14.07 38.21
C LEU A 26 5.67 -13.41 39.21
N ASN A 27 5.72 -12.08 39.39
CA ASN A 27 4.90 -11.35 40.37
C ASN A 27 3.67 -10.64 39.78
N GLU A 28 3.31 -10.89 38.52
CA GLU A 28 2.17 -10.26 37.83
C GLU A 28 0.80 -10.86 38.22
N GLY A 29 0.67 -11.30 39.48
CA GLY A 29 -0.49 -12.01 39.98
C GLY A 29 -0.66 -11.92 41.49
N ARG A 30 -0.75 -10.70 42.05
CA ARG A 30 -1.42 -10.47 43.35
C ARG A 30 -1.72 -8.99 43.55
N LEU A 31 -3.01 -8.71 43.71
CA LEU A 31 -3.58 -7.45 44.21
C LEU A 31 -2.88 -7.03 45.52
N SER A 32 -2.42 -5.78 45.59
CA SER A 32 -2.50 -5.02 46.83
C SER A 32 -2.51 -3.51 46.60
N SER A 33 -3.35 -2.88 47.39
CA SER A 33 -3.75 -1.49 47.47
C SER A 33 -2.65 -0.54 47.98
N SER A 34 -2.83 0.75 47.63
CA SER A 34 -2.29 1.95 48.32
C SER A 34 -0.77 2.16 48.11
N ASN A 35 -0.27 3.33 47.70
CA ASN A 35 -0.62 4.65 48.23
C ASN A 35 -0.20 5.77 47.27
N GLN A 36 -0.82 6.92 47.51
CA GLN A 36 -0.79 8.17 46.77
C GLN A 36 0.62 8.73 46.50
N ASN A 37 0.83 9.24 45.29
CA ASN A 37 1.67 10.41 45.06
C ASN A 37 1.06 11.25 43.94
N SER A 38 0.56 12.41 44.36
CA SER A 38 -0.05 13.48 43.60
C SER A 38 0.96 14.11 42.63
N ARG A 39 0.87 13.72 41.36
CA ARG A 39 1.32 14.55 40.25
C ARG A 39 0.08 15.16 39.61
N THR A 40 0.00 16.47 39.65
CA THR A 40 -0.96 17.35 38.99
C THR A 40 -0.98 17.07 37.48
N GLY A 41 -1.71 16.04 37.08
CA GLY A 41 -2.15 15.84 35.71
C GLY A 41 -3.30 16.80 35.43
N ARG A 42 -3.15 17.63 34.39
CA ARG A 42 -4.28 18.33 33.78
C ARG A 42 -5.42 17.32 33.57
N PRO A 43 -6.68 17.69 33.86
CA PRO A 43 -7.81 16.82 33.56
C PRO A 43 -7.79 16.56 32.05
N LYS A 44 -7.60 15.31 31.65
CA LYS A 44 -8.03 14.86 30.32
C LYS A 44 -9.54 14.97 30.35
N GLU A 45 -10.06 16.05 29.77
CA GLU A 45 -11.47 16.11 29.39
C GLU A 45 -11.76 14.84 28.59
N LYS A 46 -12.68 14.06 29.13
CA LYS A 46 -13.26 12.92 28.46
C LYS A 46 -14.11 13.55 27.35
N ILE A 47 -13.53 13.72 26.16
CA ILE A 47 -14.24 14.18 24.96
C ILE A 47 -15.31 13.13 24.68
N SER A 48 -16.49 13.34 25.24
CA SER A 48 -17.73 12.73 24.80
C SER A 48 -18.07 13.43 23.49
N GLY A 49 -17.45 12.97 22.40
CA GLY A 49 -17.55 13.60 21.10
C GLY A 49 -18.97 13.48 20.54
N THR A 50 -19.75 14.55 20.68
CA THR A 50 -20.88 14.82 19.80
C THR A 50 -20.34 14.87 18.38
N VAL A 51 -20.93 14.06 17.50
CA VAL A 51 -20.64 14.07 16.06
C VAL A 51 -20.98 15.46 15.55
N GLU A 52 -20.03 16.07 14.87
CA GLU A 52 -20.23 17.41 14.32
C GLU A 52 -20.88 17.28 12.94
N GLU A 53 -21.92 18.07 12.72
CA GLU A 53 -22.63 18.10 11.45
C GLU A 53 -21.75 18.77 10.38
N LEU A 54 -21.23 17.94 9.47
CA LEU A 54 -20.55 18.35 8.26
C LEU A 54 -21.60 18.60 7.17
N ASN A 55 -21.89 19.88 6.91
CA ASN A 55 -23.01 20.29 6.05
C ASN A 55 -22.58 20.82 4.67
N ASP A 56 -21.28 20.94 4.41
CA ASP A 56 -20.74 21.46 3.16
C ASP A 56 -19.35 20.90 2.85
N LEU A 57 -18.94 21.00 1.59
CA LEU A 57 -17.68 20.45 1.07
C LEU A 57 -16.45 21.08 1.72
N ASP A 58 -16.44 22.40 1.93
CA ASP A 58 -15.31 23.11 2.52
C ASP A 58 -15.09 22.66 3.96
N SER A 59 -16.16 22.42 4.72
CA SER A 59 -16.09 21.86 6.07
C SER A 59 -15.52 20.44 6.08
N VAL A 60 -15.88 19.59 5.11
CA VAL A 60 -15.33 18.22 4.97
C VAL A 60 -13.83 18.29 4.63
N ILE A 61 -13.46 19.08 3.62
CA ILE A 61 -12.07 19.23 3.19
C ILE A 61 -11.22 19.85 4.30
N ALA A 62 -11.73 20.85 5.02
CA ALA A 62 -11.01 21.48 6.13
C ALA A 62 -10.70 20.47 7.25
N GLN A 63 -11.62 19.54 7.58
CA GLN A 63 -11.32 18.49 8.55
C GLN A 63 -10.22 17.51 8.07
N ILE A 64 -10.08 17.32 6.77
CA ILE A 64 -9.10 16.41 6.16
C ILE A 64 -7.73 17.08 6.04
N VAL A 65 -7.70 18.34 5.61
CA VAL A 65 -6.49 19.05 5.17
C VAL A 65 -5.93 19.97 6.26
N ASP A 66 -6.78 20.67 7.02
CA ASP A 66 -6.31 21.70 7.96
C ASP A 66 -5.69 21.07 9.21
N LEU A 67 -4.37 21.20 9.34
CA LEU A 67 -3.60 20.70 10.48
C LEU A 67 -4.01 21.36 11.82
N ASN A 68 -4.54 22.58 11.83
CA ASN A 68 -5.00 23.22 13.06
C ASN A 68 -6.30 22.56 13.54
N ILE A 69 -7.24 22.31 12.63
CA ILE A 69 -8.49 21.61 12.94
C ILE A 69 -8.21 20.15 13.35
N ARG A 70 -7.21 19.50 12.72
CA ARG A 70 -6.74 18.16 13.09
C ARG A 70 -5.99 18.14 14.41
N ALA A 71 -5.25 19.18 14.78
CA ALA A 71 -4.58 19.24 16.09
C ALA A 71 -5.59 19.25 17.25
N ASP A 72 -6.75 19.85 17.02
CA ASP A 72 -7.84 19.91 18.00
C ASP A 72 -8.72 18.64 17.99
N ARG A 73 -8.52 17.70 17.07
CA ARG A 73 -9.38 16.52 16.86
C ARG A 73 -8.59 15.24 16.67
N SER A 74 -9.00 14.16 17.36
CA SER A 74 -8.40 12.85 17.07
C SER A 74 -8.78 12.36 15.67
N ALA A 75 -7.88 11.64 14.99
CA ALA A 75 -8.17 10.98 13.70
C ALA A 75 -9.43 10.10 13.76
N MET A 76 -9.67 9.46 14.91
CA MET A 76 -10.88 8.66 15.17
C MET A 76 -12.16 9.49 15.16
N GLN A 77 -12.12 10.73 15.66
CA GLN A 77 -13.26 11.65 15.63
C GLN A 77 -13.56 12.12 14.20
N ILE A 78 -12.52 12.45 13.42
CA ILE A 78 -12.69 12.87 12.02
C ILE A 78 -13.28 11.74 11.19
N LYS A 79 -12.77 10.51 11.37
CA LYS A 79 -13.34 9.32 10.73
C LYS A 79 -14.82 9.13 11.06
N LYS A 80 -15.18 9.30 12.34
CA LYS A 80 -16.58 9.19 12.78
C LYS A 80 -17.46 10.29 12.16
N ASN A 81 -16.98 11.52 12.13
CA ASN A 81 -17.70 12.64 11.52
C ASN A 81 -17.93 12.40 10.02
N ILE A 82 -16.93 11.89 9.30
CA ILE A 82 -17.03 11.57 7.87
C ILE A 82 -17.98 10.39 7.63
N ALA A 83 -17.89 9.31 8.42
CA ALA A 83 -18.76 8.15 8.29
C ALA A 83 -20.24 8.46 8.57
N GLU A 84 -20.52 9.43 9.45
CA GLU A 84 -21.89 9.86 9.78
C GLU A 84 -22.32 11.11 8.97
N CYS A 85 -21.53 11.53 7.99
CA CYS A 85 -21.79 12.72 7.18
C CYS A 85 -22.83 12.46 6.10
N GLY A 86 -24.08 12.90 6.35
CA GLY A 86 -25.16 12.81 5.37
C GLY A 86 -24.93 13.65 4.10
N PHE A 87 -24.08 14.67 4.16
CA PHE A 87 -23.75 15.53 3.01
C PHE A 87 -23.02 14.75 1.89
N LEU A 88 -22.23 13.72 2.22
CA LEU A 88 -21.49 12.94 1.22
C LEU A 88 -22.41 12.32 0.15
N SER A 89 -23.60 11.86 0.55
CA SER A 89 -24.61 11.32 -0.38
C SER A 89 -25.22 12.36 -1.33
N GLN A 90 -25.02 13.65 -1.07
CA GLN A 90 -25.59 14.76 -1.83
C GLN A 90 -24.54 15.49 -2.69
N MET A 91 -23.27 15.09 -2.59
CA MET A 91 -22.17 15.67 -3.34
C MET A 91 -22.29 15.38 -4.84
N THR A 92 -21.99 16.38 -5.65
CA THR A 92 -21.88 16.24 -7.11
C THR A 92 -20.54 15.61 -7.50
N GLU A 93 -20.41 15.14 -8.74
CA GLU A 93 -19.14 14.64 -9.30
C GLU A 93 -18.01 15.70 -9.16
N ASP A 94 -18.31 16.98 -9.39
CA ASP A 94 -17.32 18.05 -9.22
C ASP A 94 -16.84 18.18 -7.76
N ASP A 95 -17.75 18.00 -6.79
CA ASP A 95 -17.44 18.03 -5.36
C ASP A 95 -16.59 16.82 -4.96
N TRP A 96 -16.93 15.63 -5.46
CA TRP A 96 -16.16 14.40 -5.25
C TRP A 96 -14.77 14.51 -5.86
N SER A 97 -14.65 15.04 -7.08
CA SER A 97 -13.36 15.31 -7.72
C SER A 97 -12.48 16.26 -6.88
N ALA A 98 -13.06 17.32 -6.31
CA ALA A 98 -12.34 18.25 -5.44
C ALA A 98 -11.90 17.60 -4.11
N MET A 99 -12.77 16.77 -3.52
CA MET A 99 -12.47 16.00 -2.32
C MET A 99 -11.35 14.98 -2.55
N CYS A 100 -11.43 14.20 -3.64
CA CYS A 100 -10.40 13.24 -4.04
C CYS A 100 -9.04 13.90 -4.28
N LYS A 101 -9.01 15.03 -5.01
CA LYS A 101 -7.78 15.83 -5.19
C LYS A 101 -7.19 16.27 -3.85
N SER A 102 -8.03 16.67 -2.90
CA SER A 102 -7.60 17.10 -1.56
C SER A 102 -7.02 15.94 -0.75
N LEU A 103 -7.70 14.79 -0.74
CA LEU A 103 -7.21 13.57 -0.07
C LEU A 103 -5.86 13.11 -0.64
N ILE A 104 -5.73 13.08 -1.98
CA ILE A 104 -4.49 12.71 -2.65
C ILE A 104 -3.37 13.71 -2.34
N CYS A 105 -3.65 15.02 -2.40
CA CYS A 105 -2.69 16.05 -2.02
C CYS A 105 -2.22 15.89 -0.58
N THR A 106 -3.12 15.61 0.37
CA THR A 106 -2.75 15.39 1.78
C THR A 106 -1.95 14.10 1.97
N ALA A 107 -2.28 13.03 1.25
CA ALA A 107 -1.50 11.79 1.31
C ALA A 107 -0.08 11.97 0.77
N ILE A 108 0.08 12.68 -0.36
CA ILE A 108 1.35 12.78 -1.08
C ILE A 108 2.22 13.93 -0.55
N ASN A 109 1.65 15.12 -0.41
CA ASN A 109 2.41 16.33 -0.08
C ASN A 109 2.62 16.51 1.42
N ASP A 110 1.60 16.16 2.22
CA ASP A 110 1.66 16.32 3.68
C ASP A 110 2.20 15.06 4.38
N GLY A 111 2.36 13.95 3.66
CA GLY A 111 2.87 12.68 4.19
C GLY A 111 1.87 11.94 5.09
N GLU A 112 0.60 12.34 5.07
CA GLU A 112 -0.48 11.83 5.92
C GLU A 112 -1.19 10.63 5.26
N MET A 113 -0.40 9.75 4.63
CA MET A 113 -0.93 8.61 3.87
C MET A 113 -1.74 7.64 4.74
N ASP A 114 -1.26 7.34 5.95
CA ASP A 114 -1.94 6.44 6.88
C ASP A 114 -3.34 6.97 7.25
N PHE A 115 -3.44 8.27 7.52
CA PHE A 115 -4.71 8.95 7.81
C PHE A 115 -5.66 8.96 6.61
N VAL A 116 -5.16 9.29 5.42
CA VAL A 116 -5.97 9.34 4.21
C VAL A 116 -6.52 7.97 3.84
N VAL A 117 -5.72 6.92 3.98
CA VAL A 117 -6.20 5.56 3.71
C VAL A 117 -7.24 5.11 4.74
N ASP A 118 -7.08 5.49 6.02
CA ASP A 118 -8.10 5.21 7.04
C ASP A 118 -9.45 5.87 6.73
N LEU A 119 -9.44 6.99 6.00
CA LEU A 119 -10.62 7.68 5.48
C LEU A 119 -11.18 7.04 4.21
N PHE A 120 -10.39 6.31 3.42
CA PHE A 120 -10.94 5.61 2.26
C PHE A 120 -11.93 4.52 2.66
N ILE A 121 -11.75 3.88 3.83
CA ILE A 121 -12.66 2.83 4.30
C ILE A 121 -14.14 3.29 4.31
N PRO A 122 -14.51 4.39 4.99
CA PRO A 122 -15.88 4.89 4.93
C PRO A 122 -16.25 5.53 3.58
N LEU A 123 -15.29 6.05 2.81
CA LEU A 123 -15.57 6.73 1.54
C LEU A 123 -15.80 5.76 0.37
N MET A 124 -15.23 4.56 0.42
CA MET A 124 -15.47 3.50 -0.57
C MET A 124 -16.91 2.98 -0.58
N GLU A 125 -17.75 3.36 0.39
CA GLU A 125 -19.19 3.07 0.37
C GLU A 125 -19.95 3.89 -0.68
N TYR A 126 -19.31 4.91 -1.27
CA TYR A 126 -19.91 5.78 -2.28
C TYR A 126 -19.35 5.44 -3.67
N ASP A 127 -20.21 4.98 -4.58
CA ASP A 127 -19.82 4.60 -5.94
C ASP A 127 -19.15 5.76 -6.69
N VAL A 128 -19.66 6.98 -6.54
CA VAL A 128 -19.12 8.20 -7.16
C VAL A 128 -17.70 8.51 -6.66
N PHE A 129 -17.39 8.25 -5.38
CA PHE A 129 -16.03 8.39 -4.87
C PHE A 129 -15.07 7.43 -5.56
N CYS A 130 -15.50 6.19 -5.80
CA CYS A 130 -14.70 5.19 -6.51
C CYS A 130 -14.47 5.56 -7.97
N GLU A 131 -15.44 6.24 -8.61
CA GLU A 131 -15.33 6.76 -9.96
C GLU A 131 -14.41 8.00 -10.04
N ASP A 132 -14.53 8.94 -9.09
CA ASP A 132 -13.84 10.24 -9.08
C ASP A 132 -12.45 10.27 -8.44
N ILE A 133 -12.05 9.22 -7.69
CA ILE A 133 -10.67 9.12 -7.19
C ILE A 133 -9.63 9.07 -8.32
N GLY A 134 -10.09 9.03 -9.58
CA GLY A 134 -9.46 9.83 -10.64
C GLY A 134 -7.99 9.50 -10.78
N ASN A 135 -7.74 8.23 -11.12
CA ASN A 135 -6.46 7.54 -11.16
C ASN A 135 -6.14 6.69 -9.91
N ILE A 136 -7.05 5.76 -9.57
CA ILE A 136 -6.79 4.62 -8.68
C ILE A 136 -5.39 4.02 -8.93
N PRO A 137 -4.94 3.80 -10.18
CA PRO A 137 -3.59 3.31 -10.44
C PRO A 137 -2.48 4.19 -9.85
N ALA A 138 -2.56 5.51 -9.96
CA ALA A 138 -1.56 6.42 -9.39
C ALA A 138 -1.56 6.39 -7.85
N LEU A 139 -2.72 6.30 -7.23
CA LEU A 139 -2.85 6.17 -5.78
C LEU A 139 -2.24 4.84 -5.28
N LEU A 140 -2.58 3.72 -5.92
CA LEU A 140 -2.01 2.41 -5.57
C LEU A 140 -0.50 2.38 -5.82
N SER A 141 -0.03 3.07 -6.87
CA SER A 141 1.38 3.31 -7.15
C SER A 141 2.09 4.01 -5.97
N ALA A 142 1.49 5.07 -5.44
CA ALA A 142 2.04 5.81 -4.30
C ALA A 142 2.10 4.94 -3.05
N ILE A 143 1.04 4.15 -2.77
CA ILE A 143 0.97 3.23 -1.63
C ILE A 143 2.06 2.15 -1.74
N LEU A 144 2.22 1.52 -2.91
CA LEU A 144 3.27 0.53 -3.16
C LEU A 144 4.67 1.12 -3.01
N CYS A 145 4.85 2.37 -3.44
CA CYS A 145 6.13 3.05 -3.45
C CYS A 145 6.41 3.84 -2.17
N ALA A 146 5.50 3.86 -1.20
CA ALA A 146 5.68 4.57 0.06
C ALA A 146 6.77 3.94 0.94
N SER A 147 7.41 4.76 1.76
CA SER A 147 8.47 4.33 2.68
C SER A 147 7.87 3.85 4.01
N TRP A 148 7.24 2.68 3.96
CA TRP A 148 6.60 2.06 5.12
C TRP A 148 7.58 1.82 6.29
N PRO A 149 7.15 2.04 7.55
CA PRO A 149 7.89 1.59 8.71
C PRO A 149 8.22 0.10 8.61
N ARG A 150 9.40 -0.33 9.11
CA ARG A 150 9.88 -1.71 8.91
C ARG A 150 8.87 -2.78 9.33
N HIS A 151 8.14 -2.53 10.42
CA HIS A 151 7.14 -3.46 10.94
C HIS A 151 5.84 -3.51 10.10
N MET A 152 5.63 -2.55 9.18
CA MET A 152 4.50 -2.47 8.25
C MET A 152 4.92 -2.62 6.78
N SER A 153 6.18 -2.97 6.51
CA SER A 153 6.73 -3.04 5.15
C SER A 153 6.28 -4.28 4.35
N LYS A 154 5.51 -5.18 4.96
CA LYS A 154 5.04 -6.42 4.33
C LYS A 154 3.57 -6.31 3.98
N ALA A 155 3.22 -6.68 2.75
CA ALA A 155 1.85 -6.78 2.28
C ALA A 155 1.17 -8.06 2.79
N ILE A 156 0.89 -8.09 4.09
CA ILE A 156 0.15 -9.17 4.75
C ILE A 156 -1.02 -8.50 5.45
N ASP A 157 -2.22 -9.06 5.29
CA ASP A 157 -3.47 -8.56 5.88
C ASP A 157 -3.36 -8.20 7.37
N THR A 158 -2.69 -9.04 8.15
CA THR A 158 -2.46 -8.88 9.60
C THR A 158 -1.34 -7.89 9.95
N ILE A 159 -0.52 -7.47 8.99
CA ILE A 159 0.64 -6.58 9.21
C ILE A 159 0.40 -5.19 8.62
N ASN A 160 0.01 -5.14 7.36
CA ASN A 160 -0.32 -3.93 6.63
C ASN A 160 -1.50 -4.23 5.69
N PRO A 161 -2.75 -4.09 6.20
CA PRO A 161 -3.95 -4.39 5.43
C PRO A 161 -4.11 -3.46 4.22
N ILE A 162 -3.60 -2.23 4.30
CA ILE A 162 -3.62 -1.25 3.21
C ILE A 162 -2.81 -1.78 2.03
N LEU A 163 -1.54 -2.08 2.30
CA LEU A 163 -0.61 -2.55 1.28
C LEU A 163 -1.04 -3.91 0.72
N TYR A 164 -1.58 -4.79 1.57
CA TYR A 164 -2.18 -6.06 1.15
C TYR A 164 -3.36 -5.85 0.19
N THR A 165 -4.28 -4.94 0.54
CA THR A 165 -5.44 -4.62 -0.29
C THR A 165 -5.01 -4.02 -1.63
N SER A 166 -4.05 -3.10 -1.62
CA SER A 166 -3.52 -2.50 -2.85
C SER A 166 -2.90 -3.54 -3.78
N ILE A 167 -2.09 -4.47 -3.26
CA ILE A 167 -1.54 -5.57 -4.06
C ILE A 167 -2.66 -6.48 -4.57
N SER A 168 -3.67 -6.76 -3.76
CA SER A 168 -4.79 -7.63 -4.14
C SER A 168 -5.60 -7.04 -5.28
N ILE A 169 -5.87 -5.73 -5.27
CA ILE A 169 -6.55 -5.02 -6.38
C ILE A 169 -5.74 -5.16 -7.67
N ILE A 170 -4.43 -4.91 -7.61
CA ILE A 170 -3.55 -5.00 -8.78
C ILE A 170 -3.49 -6.44 -9.31
N LYS A 171 -3.40 -7.42 -8.42
CA LYS A 171 -3.47 -8.84 -8.80
C LYS A 171 -4.82 -9.19 -9.43
N GLY A 172 -5.91 -8.59 -8.97
CA GLY A 172 -7.23 -8.70 -9.61
C GLY A 172 -7.23 -8.20 -11.06
N TRP A 173 -6.64 -7.03 -11.33
CA TRP A 173 -6.48 -6.55 -12.71
C TRP A 173 -5.66 -7.51 -13.58
N LEU A 174 -4.59 -8.09 -13.04
CA LEU A 174 -3.76 -9.06 -13.75
C LEU A 174 -4.51 -10.37 -14.00
N LEU A 175 -5.31 -10.83 -13.06
CA LEU A 175 -6.11 -12.05 -13.19
C LEU A 175 -7.13 -11.93 -14.33
N VAL A 176 -7.85 -10.80 -14.42
CA VAL A 176 -8.78 -10.52 -15.53
C VAL A 176 -8.08 -10.65 -16.90
N LEU A 177 -6.86 -10.09 -17.01
CA LEU A 177 -6.08 -10.19 -18.25
C LEU A 177 -5.58 -11.61 -18.51
N GLU A 178 -5.17 -12.33 -17.46
CA GLU A 178 -4.69 -13.70 -17.57
C GLU A 178 -5.80 -14.66 -18.02
N GLU A 179 -6.98 -14.57 -17.41
CA GLU A 179 -8.16 -15.36 -17.75
C GLU A 179 -8.62 -15.09 -19.18
N ASP A 180 -8.69 -13.83 -19.61
CA ASP A 180 -9.06 -13.49 -21.00
C ASP A 180 -8.01 -14.00 -22.01
N ASN A 181 -6.72 -13.88 -21.67
CA ASN A 181 -5.62 -14.43 -22.48
C ASN A 181 -5.69 -15.96 -22.58
N GLU A 182 -6.14 -16.66 -21.53
CA GLU A 182 -6.30 -18.12 -21.54
C GLU A 182 -7.54 -18.54 -22.34
N ALA A 183 -8.68 -17.87 -22.13
CA ALA A 183 -9.92 -18.12 -22.85
C ALA A 183 -9.70 -17.99 -24.37
N GLN A 184 -8.94 -16.97 -24.79
CA GLN A 184 -8.67 -16.78 -26.19
C GLN A 184 -7.71 -17.83 -26.77
N ARG A 185 -6.69 -18.25 -26.02
CA ARG A 185 -5.81 -19.37 -26.43
C ARG A 185 -6.58 -20.68 -26.57
N LYS A 186 -7.56 -20.95 -25.71
CA LYS A 186 -8.45 -22.11 -25.83
C LYS A 186 -9.32 -22.02 -27.08
N ALA A 187 -9.89 -20.85 -27.36
CA ALA A 187 -10.69 -20.62 -28.56
C ALA A 187 -9.86 -20.84 -29.86
N ASP A 188 -8.64 -20.28 -29.92
CA ASP A 188 -7.75 -20.42 -31.07
C ASP A 188 -7.33 -21.88 -31.32
N ASN A 189 -7.13 -22.66 -30.26
CA ASN A 189 -6.78 -24.08 -30.33
C ASN A 189 -7.98 -24.99 -30.66
N SER A 190 -9.22 -24.47 -30.66
CA SER A 190 -10.46 -25.24 -30.82
C SER A 190 -11.05 -25.24 -32.24
N SER A 191 -10.38 -24.66 -33.25
CA SER A 191 -10.81 -24.70 -34.66
C SER A 191 -10.04 -25.73 -35.51
N PRO A 192 -10.61 -26.30 -36.59
CA PRO A 192 -11.16 -27.65 -36.53
C PRO A 192 -10.43 -28.60 -37.48
N ILE A 193 -9.67 -29.55 -36.94
CA ILE A 193 -9.34 -30.79 -37.65
C ILE A 193 -9.46 -31.97 -36.68
N GLN A 194 -10.35 -32.89 -37.05
CA GLN A 194 -10.56 -34.28 -36.62
C GLN A 194 -11.60 -34.60 -35.54
N ASP A 195 -12.74 -35.08 -36.08
CA ASP A 195 -13.40 -36.35 -35.77
C ASP A 195 -13.85 -36.64 -34.33
N ARG A 196 -15.18 -36.57 -34.19
CA ARG A 196 -16.06 -37.43 -33.38
C ARG A 196 -15.35 -38.32 -32.35
N LYS A 197 -15.60 -38.01 -31.09
CA LYS A 197 -16.29 -38.92 -30.17
C LYS A 197 -17.13 -38.11 -29.20
N GLU A 198 -18.43 -38.34 -29.26
CA GLU A 198 -19.38 -38.01 -28.21
C GLU A 198 -18.87 -38.65 -26.92
N ASP A 199 -18.41 -37.83 -25.99
CA ASP A 199 -18.53 -38.17 -24.59
C ASP A 199 -18.88 -36.91 -23.79
N ASP A 200 -19.79 -37.15 -22.87
CA ASP A 200 -20.67 -36.25 -22.17
C ASP A 200 -19.87 -35.34 -21.21
N SER A 201 -19.70 -34.08 -21.58
CA SER A 201 -19.29 -33.02 -20.66
C SER A 201 -19.72 -31.69 -21.26
N SER A 202 -20.81 -31.14 -20.74
CA SER A 202 -21.32 -29.81 -21.07
C SER A 202 -20.17 -28.80 -21.20
N PRO A 203 -20.06 -28.04 -22.31
CA PRO A 203 -19.19 -26.89 -22.30
C PRO A 203 -19.82 -25.92 -21.30
N THR A 204 -19.22 -25.77 -20.13
CA THR A 204 -19.33 -24.52 -19.39
C THR A 204 -18.87 -23.46 -20.39
N GLU A 205 -19.83 -22.77 -21.01
CA GLU A 205 -19.59 -21.51 -21.70
C GLU A 205 -18.83 -20.67 -20.69
N GLN A 206 -17.50 -20.58 -20.87
CA GLN A 206 -16.65 -19.83 -19.98
C GLN A 206 -17.02 -18.38 -20.27
N GLU A 207 -17.90 -17.84 -19.42
CA GLU A 207 -18.49 -16.52 -19.56
C GLU A 207 -17.33 -15.53 -19.64
N ARG A 208 -17.09 -15.02 -20.86
CA ARG A 208 -15.95 -14.16 -21.12
C ARG A 208 -16.22 -12.83 -20.42
N GLU A 209 -15.22 -12.32 -19.74
CA GLU A 209 -15.30 -11.00 -19.10
C GLU A 209 -15.64 -9.93 -20.14
N ASP A 210 -16.38 -8.90 -19.72
CA ASP A 210 -16.76 -7.80 -20.59
C ASP A 210 -15.51 -7.14 -21.20
N PRO A 211 -15.41 -7.01 -22.54
CA PRO A 211 -14.32 -6.32 -23.22
C PRO A 211 -13.98 -4.95 -22.61
N GLU A 212 -14.96 -4.20 -22.12
CA GLU A 212 -14.74 -2.91 -21.47
C GLU A 212 -13.96 -3.06 -20.16
N VAL A 213 -14.30 -4.05 -19.34
CA VAL A 213 -13.62 -4.37 -18.07
C VAL A 213 -12.18 -4.82 -18.33
N VAL A 214 -11.96 -5.68 -19.33
CA VAL A 214 -10.63 -6.13 -19.73
C VAL A 214 -9.75 -4.96 -20.17
N ASN A 215 -10.28 -4.06 -21.01
CA ASN A 215 -9.55 -2.86 -21.46
C ASN A 215 -9.25 -1.89 -20.31
N ARG A 216 -10.20 -1.69 -19.38
CA ARG A 216 -9.99 -0.88 -18.16
C ARG A 216 -8.88 -1.45 -17.28
N CYS A 217 -8.87 -2.75 -17.02
CA CYS A 217 -7.81 -3.41 -16.24
C CYS A 217 -6.44 -3.25 -16.91
N ALA A 218 -6.35 -3.49 -18.22
CA ALA A 218 -5.12 -3.29 -18.99
C ALA A 218 -4.63 -1.83 -18.93
N HIS A 219 -5.52 -0.86 -19.08
CA HIS A 219 -5.17 0.55 -19.00
C HIS A 219 -4.71 0.93 -17.59
N SER A 220 -5.38 0.44 -16.54
CA SER A 220 -4.98 0.66 -15.15
C SER A 220 -3.58 0.13 -14.86
N VAL A 221 -3.20 -1.04 -15.40
CA VAL A 221 -1.82 -1.56 -15.29
C VAL A 221 -0.80 -0.61 -15.95
N CYS A 222 -1.15 0.01 -17.08
CA CYS A 222 -0.29 0.99 -17.74
C CYS A 222 -0.07 2.23 -16.86
N LEU A 223 -1.17 2.82 -16.37
CA LEU A 223 -1.13 4.01 -15.52
C LEU A 223 -0.38 3.76 -14.21
N LEU A 224 -0.56 2.57 -13.62
CA LEU A 224 0.16 2.15 -12.41
C LEU A 224 1.68 2.15 -12.65
N CYS A 225 2.13 1.52 -13.74
CA CYS A 225 3.55 1.44 -14.08
C CYS A 225 4.12 2.81 -14.44
N GLU A 226 3.37 3.62 -15.17
CA GLU A 226 3.76 4.99 -15.51
C GLU A 226 3.86 5.87 -14.26
N SER A 227 2.98 5.70 -13.28
CA SER A 227 3.04 6.46 -12.04
C SER A 227 4.19 6.00 -11.13
N ALA A 228 4.33 4.68 -10.93
CA ALA A 228 5.28 4.12 -9.97
C ALA A 228 6.73 4.13 -10.47
N GLN A 229 6.93 4.11 -11.80
CA GLN A 229 8.25 4.15 -12.44
C GLN A 229 9.19 3.06 -11.88
N ARG A 230 10.51 3.29 -11.95
CA ARG A 230 11.54 2.36 -11.45
C ARG A 230 11.37 1.96 -9.97
N SER A 231 10.69 2.77 -9.17
CA SER A 231 10.47 2.50 -7.74
C SER A 231 9.66 1.22 -7.54
N LEU A 232 8.71 0.93 -8.44
CA LEU A 232 7.94 -0.31 -8.42
C LEU A 232 8.86 -1.52 -8.47
N TRP A 233 9.77 -1.58 -9.44
CA TRP A 233 10.71 -2.69 -9.61
C TRP A 233 11.66 -2.86 -8.42
N MET A 234 12.11 -1.75 -7.81
CA MET A 234 13.01 -1.82 -6.65
C MET A 234 12.33 -2.38 -5.39
N LYS A 235 11.01 -2.18 -5.25
CA LYS A 235 10.25 -2.58 -4.06
C LYS A 235 9.47 -3.88 -4.25
N TRP A 236 8.99 -4.13 -5.46
CA TRP A 236 8.08 -5.21 -5.83
C TRP A 236 8.54 -5.90 -7.13
N PRO A 237 9.77 -6.44 -7.19
CA PRO A 237 10.28 -7.07 -8.41
C PRO A 237 9.42 -8.26 -8.85
N GLU A 238 8.89 -9.05 -7.92
CA GLU A 238 8.02 -10.19 -8.23
C GLU A 238 6.71 -9.75 -8.89
N LEU A 239 6.13 -8.64 -8.44
CA LEU A 239 4.93 -8.08 -9.06
C LEU A 239 5.23 -7.57 -10.47
N CYS A 240 6.40 -6.96 -10.70
CA CYS A 240 6.82 -6.57 -12.05
C CYS A 240 7.00 -7.78 -12.99
N ASP A 241 7.51 -8.90 -12.48
CA ASP A 241 7.65 -10.14 -13.25
C ASP A 241 6.28 -10.73 -13.62
N GLU A 242 5.33 -10.76 -12.67
CA GLU A 242 3.93 -11.13 -12.90
C GLU A 242 3.31 -10.24 -13.99
N MET A 243 3.40 -8.91 -13.85
CA MET A 243 2.93 -7.95 -14.86
C MET A 243 3.53 -8.24 -16.24
N TYR A 244 4.84 -8.43 -16.32
CA TYR A 244 5.52 -8.70 -17.60
C TYR A 244 5.01 -9.99 -18.26
N SER A 245 4.76 -11.04 -17.47
CA SER A 245 4.27 -12.33 -17.95
C SER A 245 2.85 -12.26 -18.53
N VAL A 246 1.98 -11.41 -17.97
CA VAL A 246 0.59 -11.22 -18.39
C VAL A 246 0.48 -10.25 -19.56
N ILE A 247 1.26 -9.15 -19.56
CA ILE A 247 1.18 -8.13 -20.62
C ILE A 247 1.63 -8.70 -21.98
N LYS A 248 2.63 -9.59 -22.00
CA LYS A 248 3.16 -10.16 -23.24
C LYS A 248 2.10 -10.87 -24.11
N PRO A 249 1.31 -11.83 -23.61
CA PRO A 249 0.21 -12.43 -24.37
C PRO A 249 -0.91 -11.41 -24.70
N SER A 250 -1.18 -10.46 -23.81
CA SER A 250 -2.15 -9.38 -24.03
C SER A 250 -1.85 -8.52 -25.26
N ILE A 251 -0.58 -8.23 -25.55
CA ILE A 251 -0.24 -7.44 -26.75
C ILE A 251 -0.20 -8.27 -28.03
N THR A 252 0.11 -9.57 -27.95
CA THR A 252 0.43 -10.41 -29.11
C THR A 252 -0.74 -11.24 -29.63
N HIS A 253 -1.55 -11.80 -28.74
CA HIS A 253 -2.59 -12.78 -29.11
C HIS A 253 -3.99 -12.28 -28.77
N ASN A 254 -4.15 -11.47 -27.71
CA ASN A 254 -5.45 -10.99 -27.27
C ASN A 254 -6.09 -10.04 -28.30
N GLN A 255 -7.31 -10.32 -28.75
CA GLN A 255 -8.04 -9.51 -29.74
C GLN A 255 -9.07 -8.56 -29.12
N VAL A 256 -9.39 -8.73 -27.83
CA VAL A 256 -10.30 -7.86 -27.07
C VAL A 256 -9.65 -6.53 -26.71
N ILE A 257 -8.34 -6.55 -26.42
CA ILE A 257 -7.64 -5.31 -26.06
C ILE A 257 -7.50 -4.41 -27.30
N THR A 258 -7.99 -3.19 -27.16
CA THR A 258 -8.00 -2.15 -28.19
C THR A 258 -6.59 -1.67 -28.56
N GLY A 259 -6.46 -1.07 -29.75
CA GLY A 259 -5.17 -0.63 -30.29
C GLY A 259 -4.43 0.38 -29.38
N ASP A 260 -5.16 1.35 -28.82
CA ASP A 260 -4.57 2.38 -27.95
C ASP A 260 -4.07 1.77 -26.63
N VAL A 261 -4.84 0.86 -26.03
CA VAL A 261 -4.43 0.17 -24.80
C VAL A 261 -3.24 -0.77 -25.08
N LYS A 262 -3.21 -1.46 -26.22
CA LYS A 262 -2.02 -2.25 -26.64
C LYS A 262 -0.77 -1.39 -26.81
N ALA A 263 -0.90 -0.18 -27.34
CA ALA A 263 0.22 0.74 -27.45
C ALA A 263 0.75 1.14 -26.06
N GLY A 264 -0.15 1.42 -25.10
CA GLY A 264 0.20 1.67 -23.71
C GLY A 264 0.88 0.47 -23.01
N LEU A 265 0.38 -0.74 -23.25
CA LEU A 265 0.96 -1.97 -22.73
C LEU A 265 2.35 -2.25 -23.31
N LEU A 266 2.54 -2.01 -24.62
CA LEU A 266 3.84 -2.14 -25.27
C LEU A 266 4.85 -1.14 -24.68
N HIS A 267 4.44 0.12 -24.50
CA HIS A 267 5.26 1.12 -23.82
C HIS A 267 5.62 0.68 -22.40
N THR A 268 4.66 0.13 -21.65
CA THR A 268 4.86 -0.42 -20.30
C THR A 268 5.89 -1.55 -20.29
N MET A 269 5.82 -2.52 -21.22
CA MET A 269 6.84 -3.57 -21.34
C MET A 269 8.23 -3.02 -21.62
N MET A 270 8.34 -1.99 -22.47
CA MET A 270 9.62 -1.33 -22.74
C MET A 270 10.18 -0.66 -21.48
N MET A 271 9.34 0.02 -20.70
CA MET A 271 9.74 0.62 -19.42
C MET A 271 10.22 -0.43 -18.41
N LEU A 272 9.43 -1.49 -18.19
CA LEU A 272 9.79 -2.60 -17.29
C LEU A 272 11.16 -3.20 -17.67
N SER A 273 11.40 -3.42 -18.97
CA SER A 273 12.70 -3.91 -19.47
C SER A 273 13.85 -2.91 -19.28
N ALA A 274 13.56 -1.61 -19.24
CA ALA A 274 14.55 -0.58 -19.01
C ALA A 274 14.95 -0.48 -17.53
N TRP A 275 14.02 -0.75 -16.61
CA TRP A 275 14.29 -0.69 -15.17
C TRP A 275 15.27 -1.77 -14.71
N THR A 276 15.25 -2.95 -15.32
CA THR A 276 16.18 -4.05 -14.99
C THR A 276 17.62 -3.81 -15.46
N ARG A 277 17.83 -2.90 -16.42
CA ARG A 277 19.19 -2.58 -16.91
C ARG A 277 19.92 -1.70 -15.89
N ALA A 278 21.00 -2.24 -15.30
CA ALA A 278 21.93 -1.45 -14.52
C ALA A 278 22.66 -0.46 -15.44
N LYS A 279 22.59 0.85 -15.16
CA LYS A 279 23.56 1.77 -15.74
C LYS A 279 24.93 1.32 -15.23
N VAL A 280 25.84 1.02 -16.15
CA VAL A 280 27.24 0.66 -15.88
C VAL A 280 27.76 1.55 -14.75
N VAL A 281 28.19 0.94 -13.65
CA VAL A 281 28.78 1.63 -12.51
C VAL A 281 29.95 2.44 -13.05
N THR A 282 29.80 3.76 -13.15
CA THR A 282 30.93 4.64 -13.38
C THR A 282 31.71 4.60 -12.08
N MET A 283 32.79 3.80 -12.04
CA MET A 283 33.73 3.78 -10.91
C MET A 283 34.25 5.20 -10.71
N LYS A 284 33.63 5.96 -9.81
CA LYS A 284 34.26 7.15 -9.24
C LYS A 284 35.34 6.62 -8.31
N ASN A 285 36.58 6.64 -8.80
CA ASN A 285 37.77 6.37 -7.98
C ASN A 285 37.75 7.34 -6.79
N ALA A 286 37.36 6.85 -5.62
CA ALA A 286 37.57 7.53 -4.37
C ALA A 286 39.05 7.38 -4.00
N GLN A 287 39.90 8.29 -4.47
CA GLN A 287 41.25 8.43 -3.93
C GLN A 287 41.15 9.03 -2.53
N THR A 288 41.39 8.20 -1.50
CA THR A 288 41.60 8.66 -0.13
C THR A 288 43.06 9.11 -0.01
N GLN A 289 43.31 10.41 0.09
CA GLN A 289 44.64 10.91 0.47
C GLN A 289 44.77 10.92 1.99
N THR A 290 45.70 10.13 2.52
CA THR A 290 46.16 10.26 3.91
C THR A 290 47.18 11.40 3.99
N VAL A 291 46.80 12.50 4.66
CA VAL A 291 47.73 13.57 5.04
C VAL A 291 48.69 13.03 6.11
N ARG A 292 50.00 13.10 5.85
CA ARG A 292 51.02 12.79 6.86
C ARG A 292 51.17 13.97 7.82
N PRO A 293 51.27 13.74 9.15
CA PRO A 293 51.50 14.82 10.09
C PRO A 293 52.93 15.35 9.92
N SER A 294 53.05 16.65 9.68
CA SER A 294 54.31 17.37 9.65
C SER A 294 54.85 17.54 11.08
N THR A 295 55.96 16.87 11.38
CA THR A 295 56.80 17.19 12.54
C THR A 295 57.82 18.25 12.14
N SER A 296 57.67 19.47 12.67
CA SER A 296 58.72 20.38 13.17
C SER A 296 58.08 21.71 13.58
#